data_AF-H6L6Y5-F1
#
_entry.id   AF-H6L6Y5-F1
#
_cell.length_a   1.000
_cell.length_b   1.000
_cell.length_c   1.000
_cell.angle_alpha   90.00
_cell.angle_beta   90.00
_cell.angle_gamma   90.00
#
_symmetry.space_group_name_H-M   'P 1'
#
loop_
_entity.id
_entity.type
_entity.pdbx_description
1 polymer ?
#
loop_
_entity_poly.entity_id
_entity_poly.type
_entity_poly.pdbx_seq_one_letter_code
_entity_poly.pdbx_strand_id
1 'polypeptide(L)'
;MKTTIFSFSAFLFLALALSMSSCGSSADEKYMAFPADKIAQSMDSVKNFSIILYDMDVKDKKYYHKYKVIQQTAEIPAATSLDSTALADSTTSPADLGIVEKITDWKEVSPSDFDYHSSNMGMEIMSKKEGDLSKVAAPPGYSQYVGNSRYGQWKTNPSTGDSFWAFYGRYMFLNTMFNLMSPVRYGGYSSYYGGYYGRRPYYGSVNSSGKYSYGTGSAHAAKSNPSFAQRMNSNSALKSRVNNSISRSSARATGGKRSSVSSSSSKRSRSSSRYSSGSSSRSRSSSRGGK
;
A
#
# COMPACT_ATOMS: atom_id res chain seq x y z
N MET A 1 -61.55 -11.65 -40.45
CA MET A 1 -60.61 -11.63 -39.30
C MET A 1 -59.79 -10.35 -39.39
N LYS A 2 -59.60 -9.61 -38.29
CA LYS A 2 -58.79 -8.37 -38.25
C LYS A 2 -57.56 -8.61 -37.38
N THR A 3 -56.37 -8.58 -37.96
CA THR A 3 -55.09 -8.72 -37.24
C THR A 3 -54.57 -7.35 -36.83
N THR A 4 -54.53 -7.09 -35.53
CA THR A 4 -53.94 -5.88 -34.96
C THR A 4 -52.42 -6.03 -34.87
N ILE A 5 -51.70 -5.24 -35.65
CA ILE A 5 -50.23 -5.15 -35.58
C ILE A 5 -49.88 -4.33 -34.34
N PHE A 6 -49.50 -4.99 -33.24
CA PHE A 6 -49.00 -4.32 -32.05
C PHE A 6 -47.67 -3.64 -32.33
N SER A 7 -47.60 -2.33 -32.12
CA SER A 7 -46.41 -1.53 -32.42
C SER A 7 -45.30 -1.78 -31.40
N PHE A 8 -44.37 -2.67 -31.75
CA PHE A 8 -43.23 -3.08 -30.92
C PHE A 8 -42.23 -1.93 -30.62
N SER A 9 -42.37 -0.79 -31.30
CA SER A 9 -41.50 0.39 -31.17
C SER A 9 -41.60 1.08 -29.80
N ALA A 10 -42.77 1.04 -29.15
CA ALA A 10 -42.99 1.72 -27.86
C ALA A 10 -42.19 1.10 -26.69
N PHE A 11 -41.97 -0.22 -26.71
CA PHE A 11 -41.22 -0.91 -25.65
C PHE A 11 -39.69 -0.70 -25.74
N LEU A 12 -39.15 -0.44 -26.93
CA LEU A 12 -37.73 -0.17 -27.11
C LEU A 12 -37.32 1.18 -26.50
N PHE A 13 -38.17 2.20 -26.60
CA PHE A 13 -37.94 3.51 -26.01
C PHE A 13 -38.04 3.52 -24.48
N LEU A 14 -38.95 2.72 -23.90
CA LEU A 14 -39.08 2.62 -22.44
C LEU A 14 -37.86 1.94 -21.78
N ALA A 15 -37.24 0.98 -22.47
CA ALA A 15 -36.00 0.33 -22.00
C ALA A 15 -34.79 1.27 -22.04
N LEU A 16 -34.74 2.21 -23.00
CA LEU A 16 -33.65 3.17 -23.15
C LEU A 16 -33.74 4.35 -22.15
N ALA A 17 -34.95 4.67 -21.66
CA ALA A 17 -35.14 5.73 -20.66
C ALA A 17 -34.59 5.36 -19.26
N LEU A 18 -34.52 4.05 -18.94
CA LEU A 18 -34.07 3.55 -17.64
C LEU A 18 -32.54 3.47 -17.47
N SER A 19 -31.75 3.65 -18.53
CA SER A 19 -30.28 3.63 -18.47
C SER A 19 -29.63 4.97 -18.12
N MET A 20 -30.41 6.05 -17.97
CA MET A 20 -29.89 7.39 -17.67
C MET A 20 -29.72 7.71 -16.18
N SER A 21 -30.19 6.86 -15.26
CA SER A 21 -30.05 7.02 -13.80
C SER A 21 -28.65 6.65 -13.26
N SER A 22 -27.59 6.90 -14.04
CA SER A 22 -26.19 6.61 -13.68
C SER A 22 -25.26 7.81 -13.90
N CYS A 23 -25.69 8.98 -13.44
CA CYS A 23 -24.76 10.07 -13.12
C CYS A 23 -25.15 10.66 -11.76
N GLY A 24 -24.77 9.96 -10.69
CA GLY A 24 -24.78 10.55 -9.36
C GLY A 24 -23.75 11.67 -9.33
N SER A 25 -24.23 12.91 -9.39
CA SER A 25 -23.41 14.11 -9.46
C SER A 25 -22.37 14.11 -8.35
N SER A 26 -21.10 14.09 -8.74
CA SER A 26 -20.00 14.46 -7.85
C SER A 26 -20.27 15.90 -7.38
N ALA A 27 -20.67 16.04 -6.12
CA ALA A 27 -20.77 17.34 -5.48
C ALA A 27 -19.45 18.09 -5.65
N ASP A 28 -19.51 19.42 -5.78
CA ASP A 28 -18.34 20.29 -5.90
C ASP A 28 -17.43 20.17 -4.67
N GLU A 29 -16.51 19.19 -4.69
CA GLU A 29 -15.40 19.10 -3.74
C GLU A 29 -14.46 20.28 -4.01
N LYS A 30 -14.73 21.40 -3.33
CA LYS A 30 -13.86 22.58 -3.31
C LYS A 30 -12.41 22.13 -3.12
N TYR A 31 -11.57 22.42 -4.12
CA TYR A 31 -10.17 21.99 -4.13
C TYR A 31 -9.48 22.35 -2.81
N MET A 32 -8.93 21.34 -2.15
CA MET A 32 -8.22 21.46 -0.89
C MET A 32 -6.82 20.90 -1.06
N ALA A 33 -5.81 21.76 -1.01
CA ALA A 33 -4.41 21.34 -1.12
C ALA A 33 -4.02 20.41 0.04
N PHE A 34 -3.56 19.20 -0.30
CA PHE A 34 -3.26 18.13 0.64
C PHE A 34 -2.24 18.57 1.72
N PRO A 35 -2.54 18.45 3.03
CA PRO A 35 -1.66 18.99 4.07
C PRO A 35 -0.26 18.37 4.11
N ALA A 36 -0.07 17.11 3.73
CA ALA A 36 1.26 16.50 3.70
C ALA A 36 2.17 17.13 2.64
N ASP A 37 1.61 17.58 1.50
CA ASP A 37 2.37 18.32 0.49
C ASP A 37 2.87 19.66 1.04
N LYS A 38 2.03 20.38 1.80
CA LYS A 38 2.44 21.63 2.47
C LYS A 38 3.53 21.40 3.53
N ILE A 39 3.42 20.30 4.28
CA ILE A 39 4.45 19.90 5.26
C ILE A 39 5.77 19.62 4.54
N ALA A 40 5.77 18.83 3.46
CA ALA A 40 6.95 18.56 2.66
C ALA A 40 7.57 19.83 2.04
N GLN A 41 6.75 20.74 1.49
CA GLN A 41 7.19 22.04 0.98
C GLN A 41 7.86 22.89 2.06
N SER A 42 7.36 22.89 3.29
CA SER A 42 7.98 23.62 4.42
C SER A 42 9.33 23.03 4.87
N MET A 43 9.70 21.86 4.35
CA MET A 43 10.93 21.14 4.65
C MET A 43 11.79 20.93 3.38
N ASP A 44 11.65 21.74 2.34
CA ASP A 44 12.30 21.43 1.06
C ASP A 44 13.84 21.36 1.13
N SER A 45 14.46 22.18 1.98
CA SER A 45 15.90 22.13 2.27
C SER A 45 16.35 20.85 2.99
N VAL A 46 15.43 20.07 3.56
CA VAL A 46 15.71 18.80 4.24
C VAL A 46 15.83 17.70 3.19
N LYS A 47 17.01 17.10 3.07
CA LYS A 47 17.28 15.99 2.12
C LYS A 47 16.57 14.68 2.49
N ASN A 48 16.31 14.47 3.78
CA ASN A 48 15.90 13.20 4.37
C ASN A 48 14.73 13.38 5.37
N PHE A 49 13.53 12.91 5.02
CA PHE A 49 12.37 12.93 5.93
C PHE A 49 11.37 11.80 5.65
N SER A 50 10.57 11.45 6.65
CA SER A 50 9.40 10.56 6.56
C SER A 50 8.17 11.27 7.13
N ILE A 51 7.07 11.28 6.38
CA ILE A 51 5.74 11.72 6.84
C ILE A 51 4.86 10.49 6.96
N ILE A 52 4.54 10.13 8.21
CA ILE A 52 3.71 8.99 8.58
C ILE A 52 2.28 9.48 8.81
N LEU A 53 1.30 8.77 8.28
CA LEU A 53 -0.10 8.97 8.63
C LEU A 53 -0.34 8.42 10.04
N TYR A 54 -0.24 9.31 11.02
CA TYR A 54 -0.25 8.96 12.44
C TYR A 54 -1.66 8.79 13.00
N ASP A 55 -2.62 9.54 12.45
CA ASP A 55 -4.02 9.41 12.84
C ASP A 55 -4.98 9.86 11.73
N MET A 56 -6.22 9.41 11.80
CA MET A 56 -7.34 9.87 10.97
C MET A 56 -8.66 9.87 11.77
N ASP A 57 -9.57 10.78 11.43
CA ASP A 57 -10.90 10.86 12.05
C ASP A 57 -11.95 11.44 11.11
N VAL A 58 -13.22 11.17 11.40
CA VAL A 58 -14.39 11.73 10.71
C VAL A 58 -15.28 12.39 11.75
N LYS A 59 -15.49 13.71 11.60
CA LYS A 59 -16.32 14.55 12.50
C LYS A 59 -17.13 15.53 11.66
N ASP A 60 -18.40 15.72 11.97
CA ASP A 60 -19.26 16.74 11.34
C ASP A 60 -19.25 16.70 9.80
N LYS A 61 -19.19 15.47 9.24
CA LYS A 61 -19.05 15.15 7.80
C LYS A 61 -17.73 15.63 7.14
N LYS A 62 -16.79 16.14 7.93
CA LYS A 62 -15.42 16.50 7.54
C LYS A 62 -14.44 15.38 7.87
N TYR A 63 -13.29 15.43 7.20
CA TYR A 63 -12.25 14.42 7.24
C TYR A 63 -10.96 15.04 7.76
N TYR A 64 -10.28 14.36 8.68
CA TYR A 64 -9.09 14.89 9.33
C TYR A 64 -7.98 13.84 9.39
N HIS A 65 -6.74 14.29 9.21
CA HIS A 65 -5.52 13.51 9.45
C HIS A 65 -4.65 14.17 10.52
N LYS A 66 -3.84 13.37 11.21
CA LYS A 66 -2.60 13.82 11.86
C LYS A 66 -1.41 13.11 11.23
N TYR A 67 -0.29 13.82 11.19
CA TYR A 67 0.96 13.30 10.66
C TYR A 67 2.01 13.24 11.76
N LYS A 68 2.81 12.17 11.77
CA LYS A 68 4.09 12.14 12.48
C LYS A 68 5.16 12.40 11.42
N VAL A 69 5.91 13.48 11.62
CA VAL A 69 7.01 13.90 10.75
C VAL A 69 8.31 13.53 11.45
N ILE A 70 9.19 12.82 10.75
CA ILE A 70 10.54 12.49 11.21
C ILE A 70 11.50 13.07 10.17
N GLN A 71 12.34 14.01 10.56
CA GLN A 71 13.24 14.73 9.66
C GLN A 71 14.68 14.64 10.15
N GLN A 72 15.62 14.55 9.22
CA GLN A 72 17.05 14.60 9.53
C GLN A 72 17.62 15.98 9.14
N THR A 73 17.95 16.79 10.14
CA THR A 73 18.42 18.18 10.03
C THR A 73 19.94 18.33 10.03
N ALA A 74 20.70 17.28 10.38
CA ALA A 74 22.15 17.27 10.30
C ALA A 74 22.64 16.17 9.33
N GLU A 75 23.71 16.43 8.59
CA GLU A 75 24.37 15.37 7.82
C GLU A 75 25.08 14.42 8.79
N ILE A 76 24.53 13.21 8.92
CA ILE A 76 25.16 12.14 9.69
C ILE A 76 26.35 11.65 8.85
N PRO A 77 27.60 11.76 9.34
CA PRO A 77 28.76 11.26 8.62
C PRO A 77 28.55 9.77 8.31
N ALA A 78 28.97 9.35 7.12
CA ALA A 78 29.00 7.93 6.79
C ALA A 78 29.76 7.17 7.88
N ALA A 79 29.38 5.91 8.15
CA ALA A 79 30.00 5.10 9.19
C ALA A 79 31.42 4.63 8.79
N THR A 80 32.34 5.59 8.62
CA THR A 80 33.77 5.37 8.42
C THR A 80 34.38 4.91 9.73
N SER A 81 34.39 3.60 9.94
CA SER A 81 35.20 2.88 10.92
C SER A 81 35.20 3.44 12.36
N LEU A 82 34.11 4.09 12.78
CA LEU A 82 33.86 4.33 14.20
C LEU A 82 33.49 3.00 14.81
N ASP A 83 34.45 2.47 15.57
CA ASP A 83 34.39 1.25 16.36
C ASP A 83 32.97 0.94 16.86
N SER A 84 32.48 -0.26 16.53
CA SER A 84 31.18 -0.75 16.99
C SER A 84 31.14 -1.02 18.49
N THR A 85 32.28 -0.92 19.19
CA THR A 85 32.41 -0.90 20.65
C THR A 85 32.67 0.49 21.26
N ALA A 86 32.54 1.58 20.49
CA ALA A 86 32.38 2.93 21.04
C ALA A 86 30.99 3.05 21.73
N LEU A 87 30.94 2.52 22.96
CA LEU A 87 29.84 2.57 23.92
C LEU A 87 29.12 3.92 23.83
N ALA A 88 27.81 3.92 23.60
CA ALA A 88 26.85 3.79 24.70
C ALA A 88 26.91 4.92 25.74
N ASP A 89 27.42 6.10 25.37
CA ASP A 89 26.95 7.32 26.00
C ASP A 89 25.43 7.43 25.76
N SER A 90 24.68 7.01 26.78
CA SER A 90 23.24 6.81 26.71
C SER A 90 22.46 8.13 26.83
N THR A 91 23.16 9.26 26.67
CA THR A 91 22.64 10.62 26.76
C THR A 91 22.39 11.26 25.40
N THR A 92 22.91 10.71 24.29
CA THR A 92 22.72 11.30 22.96
C THR A 92 21.24 11.27 22.54
N SER A 93 20.60 12.42 22.59
CA SER A 93 19.23 12.63 22.18
C SER A 93 19.10 12.43 20.65
N PRO A 94 17.92 12.01 20.14
CA PRO A 94 17.67 12.02 18.70
C PRO A 94 18.01 13.37 18.05
N ALA A 95 17.74 14.47 18.76
CA ALA A 95 18.04 15.83 18.32
C ALA A 95 19.54 16.10 18.15
N ASP A 96 20.41 15.49 18.96
CA ASP A 96 21.87 15.67 18.90
C ASP A 96 22.47 14.96 17.68
N LEU A 97 21.83 13.87 17.22
CA LEU A 97 22.10 13.24 15.93
C LEU A 97 21.39 13.94 14.76
N GLY A 98 20.73 15.08 15.02
CA GLY A 98 19.96 15.83 14.06
C GLY A 98 18.76 15.06 13.51
N ILE A 99 18.12 14.19 14.28
CA ILE A 99 16.88 13.49 13.90
C ILE A 99 15.73 13.97 14.81
N VAL A 100 14.76 14.68 14.25
CA VAL A 100 13.69 15.35 14.99
C VAL A 100 12.33 14.71 14.67
N GLU A 101 11.54 14.41 15.70
CA GLU A 101 10.12 14.03 15.57
C GLU A 101 9.19 15.23 15.82
N LYS A 102 8.12 15.35 15.03
CA LYS A 102 7.00 16.25 15.31
C LYS A 102 5.68 15.60 14.93
N ILE A 103 4.71 15.60 15.85
CA ILE A 103 3.31 15.23 15.55
C ILE A 103 2.53 16.52 15.25
N THR A 104 1.71 16.50 14.20
CA THR A 104 0.86 17.65 13.83
C THR A 104 -0.45 17.68 14.62
N ASP A 105 -1.05 18.86 14.70
CA ASP A 105 -2.48 18.98 14.99
C ASP A 105 -3.30 18.27 13.91
N TRP A 106 -4.59 18.10 14.19
CA TRP A 106 -5.57 17.71 13.19
C TRP A 106 -5.56 18.70 12.01
N LYS A 107 -5.30 18.20 10.81
CA LYS A 107 -5.46 18.94 9.56
C LYS A 107 -6.65 18.35 8.82
N GLU A 108 -7.61 19.21 8.48
CA GLU A 108 -8.71 18.85 7.58
C GLU A 108 -8.14 18.44 6.22
N VAL A 109 -8.79 17.49 5.54
CA VAL A 109 -8.38 16.95 4.23
C VAL A 109 -9.59 16.80 3.32
N SER A 110 -9.37 16.72 2.01
CA SER A 110 -10.45 16.39 1.08
C SER A 110 -10.98 14.97 1.34
N PRO A 111 -12.25 14.68 1.01
CA PRO A 111 -12.80 13.32 1.10
C PRO A 111 -12.04 12.32 0.21
N SER A 112 -11.48 12.80 -0.90
CA SER A 112 -10.68 12.05 -1.85
C SER A 112 -9.27 11.72 -1.31
N ASP A 113 -8.56 12.67 -0.69
CA ASP A 113 -7.29 12.42 0.01
C ASP A 113 -7.46 11.44 1.18
N PHE A 114 -8.55 11.58 1.94
CA PHE A 114 -8.89 10.67 3.03
C PHE A 114 -9.09 9.24 2.50
N ASP A 115 -9.87 9.06 1.43
CA ASP A 115 -10.09 7.73 0.84
C ASP A 115 -8.80 7.13 0.28
N TYR A 116 -7.97 7.93 -0.40
CA TYR A 116 -6.69 7.49 -0.95
C TYR A 116 -5.72 7.02 0.14
N HIS A 117 -5.71 7.68 1.30
CA HIS A 117 -4.85 7.32 2.43
C HIS A 117 -5.51 6.44 3.51
N SER A 118 -6.79 6.10 3.38
CA SER A 118 -7.56 5.34 4.38
C SER A 118 -6.99 3.95 4.72
N SER A 119 -6.22 3.33 3.82
CA SER A 119 -5.52 2.06 4.02
C SER A 119 -4.14 2.20 4.67
N ASN A 120 -3.60 3.43 4.76
CA ASN A 120 -2.21 3.73 5.07
C ASN A 120 -1.98 4.19 6.52
N MET A 121 -2.91 3.95 7.45
CA MET A 121 -2.72 4.37 8.85
C MET A 121 -1.52 3.64 9.47
N GLY A 122 -0.62 4.38 10.11
CA GLY A 122 0.63 3.87 10.65
C GLY A 122 1.68 3.55 9.57
N MET A 123 1.52 4.06 8.35
CA MET A 123 2.52 3.95 7.28
C MET A 123 3.08 5.32 6.92
N GLU A 124 4.30 5.32 6.38
CA GLU A 124 4.78 6.47 5.61
C GLU A 124 3.85 6.66 4.42
N ILE A 125 3.36 7.88 4.23
CA ILE A 125 2.60 8.30 3.05
C ILE A 125 3.45 9.17 2.11
N MET A 126 4.56 9.70 2.63
CA MET A 126 5.55 10.44 1.87
C MET A 126 6.91 10.29 2.55
N SER A 127 7.97 10.21 1.76
CA SER A 127 9.35 10.26 2.23
C SER A 127 10.23 10.99 1.21
N LYS A 128 11.25 11.69 1.69
CA LYS A 128 12.33 12.25 0.87
C LYS A 128 13.61 11.56 1.31
N LYS A 129 14.39 11.03 0.37
CA LYS A 129 15.67 10.36 0.65
C LYS A 129 16.73 10.95 -0.28
N GLU A 130 17.80 11.49 0.29
CA GLU A 130 18.93 12.07 -0.45
C GLU A 130 18.52 13.15 -1.47
N GLY A 131 17.35 13.77 -1.27
CA GLY A 131 16.71 14.73 -2.19
C GLY A 131 15.49 14.17 -2.95
N ASP A 132 15.42 12.86 -3.19
CA ASP A 132 14.37 12.23 -3.99
C ASP A 132 13.07 12.06 -3.21
N LEU A 133 11.99 12.68 -3.68
CA LEU A 133 10.67 12.63 -3.06
C LEU A 133 9.83 11.45 -3.59
N SER A 134 9.39 10.58 -2.68
CA SER A 134 8.40 9.53 -2.91
C SER A 134 7.09 9.86 -2.20
N LYS A 135 5.97 9.80 -2.94
CA LYS A 135 4.60 9.82 -2.39
C LYS A 135 3.96 8.42 -2.33
N VAL A 136 4.76 7.36 -2.53
CA VAL A 136 4.30 5.97 -2.47
C VAL A 136 4.33 5.49 -1.03
N ALA A 137 3.18 5.04 -0.51
CA ALA A 137 3.08 4.63 0.88
C ALA A 137 3.97 3.41 1.20
N ALA A 138 4.67 3.44 2.34
CA ALA A 138 5.65 2.43 2.73
C ALA A 138 5.56 2.09 4.22
N PRO A 139 6.03 0.89 4.65
CA PRO A 139 6.18 0.61 6.07
C PRO A 139 7.12 1.65 6.73
N PRO A 140 6.86 2.07 7.98
CA PRO A 140 7.70 3.03 8.69
C PRO A 140 9.19 2.66 8.67
N GLY A 141 10.04 3.63 8.34
CA GLY A 141 11.50 3.50 8.33
C GLY A 141 12.09 2.76 7.12
N TYR A 142 11.28 2.08 6.29
CA TYR A 142 11.76 1.31 5.14
C TYR A 142 12.30 2.16 3.99
N SER A 143 11.87 3.42 3.88
CA SER A 143 12.29 4.33 2.81
C SER A 143 13.77 4.69 2.88
N GLN A 144 14.32 4.89 4.08
CA GLN A 144 15.65 5.50 4.26
C GLN A 144 16.51 4.94 5.41
N TYR A 145 15.91 4.37 6.46
CA TYR A 145 16.63 3.96 7.68
C TYR A 145 16.89 2.45 7.77
N VAL A 146 15.87 1.63 7.48
CA VAL A 146 15.99 0.16 7.49
C VAL A 146 16.74 -0.30 6.24
N GLY A 147 17.72 -1.19 6.41
CA GLY A 147 18.58 -1.67 5.33
C GLY A 147 19.72 -0.73 4.96
N ASN A 148 19.80 0.47 5.56
CA ASN A 148 20.86 1.45 5.31
C ASN A 148 21.99 1.30 6.35
N SER A 149 23.18 0.91 5.88
CA SER A 149 24.34 0.58 6.73
C SER A 149 24.86 1.74 7.60
N ARG A 150 24.44 2.99 7.35
CA ARG A 150 24.76 4.11 8.25
C ARG A 150 24.07 3.98 9.62
N TYR A 151 22.92 3.31 9.68
CA TYR A 151 22.06 3.25 10.87
C TYR A 151 22.06 1.90 11.59
N GLY A 152 22.51 0.84 10.93
CA GLY A 152 22.43 -0.52 11.46
C GLY A 152 22.93 -1.57 10.49
N GLN A 153 22.61 -2.82 10.79
CA GLN A 153 23.02 -3.99 10.01
C GLN A 153 21.98 -5.11 10.07
N TRP A 154 22.01 -5.99 9.07
CA TRP A 154 21.28 -7.25 9.11
C TRP A 154 22.01 -8.23 10.02
N LYS A 155 21.31 -8.78 11.02
CA LYS A 155 21.79 -9.86 11.89
C LYS A 155 21.00 -11.13 11.62
N THR A 156 21.70 -12.25 11.46
CA THR A 156 21.10 -13.57 11.33
C THR A 156 20.91 -14.20 12.70
N ASN A 157 19.72 -14.74 12.99
CA ASN A 157 19.51 -15.58 14.16
C ASN A 157 20.16 -16.96 13.93
N PRO A 158 21.17 -17.38 14.71
CA PRO A 158 21.83 -18.67 14.51
C PRO A 158 20.87 -19.87 14.65
N SER A 159 19.82 -19.73 15.47
CA SER A 159 18.89 -20.83 15.78
C SER A 159 17.74 -20.98 14.78
N THR A 160 17.39 -19.94 14.00
CA THR A 160 16.30 -20.01 13.01
C THR A 160 16.73 -19.70 11.58
N GLY A 161 17.95 -19.22 11.37
CA GLY A 161 18.43 -18.74 10.06
C GLY A 161 17.82 -17.40 9.61
N ASP A 162 16.82 -16.87 10.31
CA ASP A 162 16.16 -15.62 9.93
C ASP A 162 17.06 -14.40 10.11
N SER A 163 17.21 -13.62 9.05
CA SER A 163 17.84 -12.31 9.12
C SER A 163 16.85 -11.22 9.56
N PHE A 164 17.29 -10.33 10.45
CA PHE A 164 16.53 -9.18 10.93
C PHE A 164 17.38 -7.90 11.00
N TRP A 165 16.74 -6.74 10.88
CA TRP A 165 17.40 -5.45 10.99
C TRP A 165 17.68 -5.10 12.45
N ALA A 166 18.94 -4.74 12.75
CA ALA A 166 19.35 -4.23 14.04
C ALA A 166 20.01 -2.86 13.85
N PHE A 167 19.37 -1.81 14.38
CA PHE A 167 19.99 -0.49 14.49
C PHE A 167 21.23 -0.55 15.40
N TYR A 168 22.24 0.28 15.12
CA TYR A 168 23.33 0.51 16.07
C TYR A 168 22.78 1.21 17.33
N GLY A 169 23.48 1.07 18.48
CA GLY A 169 23.00 1.56 19.77
C GLY A 169 22.52 3.02 19.74
N ARG A 170 23.34 3.91 19.17
CA ARG A 170 23.04 5.34 19.00
C ARG A 170 21.81 5.64 18.12
N TYR A 171 21.29 4.68 17.37
CA TYR A 171 20.08 4.81 16.53
C TYR A 171 18.91 3.93 17.00
N MET A 172 19.02 3.26 18.16
CA MET A 172 17.95 2.38 18.65
C MET A 172 16.62 3.10 18.87
N PHE A 173 16.66 4.41 19.14
CA PHE A 173 15.47 5.26 19.25
C PHE A 173 14.60 5.28 17.97
N LEU A 174 15.17 4.98 16.80
CA LEU A 174 14.41 4.89 15.54
C LEU A 174 13.34 3.79 15.63
N ASN A 175 13.55 2.74 16.43
CA ASN A 175 12.49 1.75 16.69
C ASN A 175 11.28 2.41 17.36
N THR A 176 11.49 3.32 18.31
CA THR A 176 10.39 4.03 18.99
C THR A 176 9.74 5.06 18.09
N MET A 177 10.53 5.88 17.37
CA MET A 177 10.01 6.91 16.47
C MET A 177 9.11 6.31 15.37
N PHE A 178 9.58 5.26 14.71
CA PHE A 178 8.86 4.53 13.64
C PHE A 178 7.92 3.43 14.17
N ASN A 179 7.78 3.27 15.49
CA ASN A 179 6.98 2.23 16.14
C ASN A 179 7.27 0.80 15.62
N LEU A 180 8.55 0.48 15.42
CA LEU A 180 9.05 -0.82 14.97
C LEU A 180 9.08 -1.81 16.15
N MET A 181 7.90 -2.35 16.45
CA MET A 181 7.66 -3.23 17.60
C MET A 181 8.31 -4.62 17.52
N SER A 182 8.80 -5.00 16.35
CA SER A 182 9.53 -6.24 16.14
C SER A 182 10.61 -5.96 15.11
N PRO A 183 11.81 -6.56 15.25
CA PRO A 183 12.88 -6.37 14.29
C PRO A 183 12.40 -6.68 12.87
N VAL A 184 12.63 -5.74 11.96
CA VAL A 184 12.20 -5.90 10.55
C VAL A 184 12.88 -7.13 9.98
N ARG A 185 12.11 -8.07 9.43
CA ARG A 185 12.64 -9.30 8.83
C ARG A 185 13.12 -9.06 7.41
N TYR A 186 14.28 -9.63 7.07
CA TYR A 186 14.92 -9.43 5.77
C TYR A 186 14.03 -9.84 4.60
N GLY A 187 13.30 -10.95 4.70
CA GLY A 187 12.37 -11.38 3.64
C GLY A 187 11.27 -10.35 3.34
N GLY A 188 10.75 -9.67 4.36
CA GLY A 188 9.76 -8.59 4.19
C GLY A 188 10.37 -7.32 3.59
N TYR A 189 11.58 -6.96 4.01
CA TYR A 189 12.32 -5.83 3.44
C TYR A 189 12.74 -6.08 1.97
N SER A 190 13.27 -7.26 1.67
CA SER A 190 13.66 -7.68 0.32
C SER A 190 12.44 -7.69 -0.63
N SER A 191 11.29 -8.19 -0.15
CA SER A 191 10.03 -8.15 -0.90
C SER A 191 9.62 -6.71 -1.23
N TYR A 192 9.70 -5.79 -0.26
CA TYR A 192 9.45 -4.36 -0.49
C TYR A 192 10.40 -3.78 -1.53
N TYR A 193 11.72 -3.94 -1.33
CA TYR A 193 12.74 -3.29 -2.14
C TYR A 193 12.73 -3.80 -3.58
N GLY A 194 12.54 -5.11 -3.79
CA GLY A 194 12.57 -5.73 -5.11
C GLY A 194 11.35 -5.45 -6.00
N GLY A 195 10.18 -5.09 -5.44
CA GLY A 195 8.93 -5.00 -6.21
C GLY A 195 7.98 -3.85 -5.90
N TYR A 196 8.20 -3.11 -4.81
CA TYR A 196 7.26 -2.10 -4.30
C TYR A 196 7.90 -0.71 -4.12
N TYR A 197 9.18 -0.65 -3.73
CA TYR A 197 9.92 0.60 -3.54
C TYR A 197 9.78 1.55 -4.76
N GLY A 198 9.30 2.77 -4.50
CA GLY A 198 9.02 3.80 -5.51
C GLY A 198 7.90 3.49 -6.52
N ARG A 199 7.22 2.33 -6.42
CA ARG A 199 6.30 1.83 -7.47
C ARG A 199 4.86 1.64 -7.00
N ARG A 200 4.65 1.13 -5.77
CA ARG A 200 3.32 0.80 -5.23
C ARG A 200 3.35 0.59 -3.71
N PRO A 201 2.25 0.84 -2.98
CA PRO A 201 2.20 0.60 -1.55
C PRO A 201 2.48 -0.86 -1.15
N TYR A 202 3.26 -1.04 -0.07
CA TYR A 202 3.56 -2.35 0.50
C TYR A 202 3.08 -2.44 1.95
N TYR A 203 2.07 -3.28 2.18
CA TYR A 203 1.47 -3.49 3.49
C TYR A 203 2.13 -4.63 4.29
N GLY A 204 3.25 -5.19 3.80
CA GLY A 204 3.91 -6.35 4.39
C GLY A 204 3.20 -7.68 4.09
N SER A 205 3.67 -8.74 4.73
CA SER A 205 3.05 -10.07 4.64
C SER A 205 1.67 -10.10 5.29
N VAL A 206 0.81 -11.00 4.80
CA VAL A 206 -0.50 -11.29 5.38
C VAL A 206 -0.34 -12.40 6.41
N ASN A 207 -0.89 -12.23 7.61
CA ASN A 207 -0.88 -13.24 8.67
C ASN A 207 -2.00 -14.29 8.49
N SER A 208 -2.02 -15.32 9.34
CA SER A 208 -3.04 -16.38 9.32
C SER A 208 -4.49 -15.87 9.50
N SER A 209 -4.68 -14.69 10.09
CA SER A 209 -5.98 -14.02 10.24
C SER A 209 -6.36 -13.11 9.06
N GLY A 210 -5.63 -13.18 7.95
CA GLY A 210 -5.89 -12.36 6.75
C GLY A 210 -5.56 -10.88 6.92
N LYS A 211 -4.76 -10.50 7.93
CA LYS A 211 -4.35 -9.12 8.18
C LYS A 211 -2.93 -8.86 7.68
N TYR A 212 -2.76 -7.72 7.02
CA TYR A 212 -1.45 -7.21 6.64
C TYR A 212 -0.61 -6.84 7.87
N SER A 213 0.72 -6.79 7.70
CA SER A 213 1.67 -6.42 8.76
C SER A 213 1.63 -4.92 9.07
N TYR A 214 1.34 -4.09 8.06
CA TYR A 214 1.28 -2.63 8.11
C TYR A 214 -0.04 -2.11 7.52
N GLY A 215 -0.33 -0.82 7.73
CA GLY A 215 -1.54 -0.17 7.24
C GLY A 215 -2.77 -0.42 8.12
N THR A 216 -3.89 0.16 7.72
CA THR A 216 -5.11 0.25 8.53
C THR A 216 -5.68 -1.12 8.86
N GLY A 217 -5.91 -1.37 10.16
CA GLY A 217 -6.38 -2.67 10.67
C GLY A 217 -5.27 -3.72 10.87
N SER A 218 -3.99 -3.37 10.63
CA SER A 218 -2.85 -4.19 11.05
C SER A 218 -2.58 -4.06 12.56
N ALA A 219 -1.85 -5.03 13.11
CA ALA A 219 -1.38 -4.97 14.49
C ALA A 219 -0.35 -3.83 14.71
N HIS A 220 0.42 -3.47 13.68
CA HIS A 220 1.32 -2.32 13.72
C HIS A 220 0.52 -1.02 13.88
N ALA A 221 -0.47 -0.80 13.01
CA ALA A 221 -1.35 0.37 13.06
C ALA A 221 -2.06 0.51 14.42
N ALA A 222 -2.65 -0.57 14.93
CA ALA A 222 -3.38 -0.54 16.19
C ALA A 222 -2.51 -0.14 17.40
N LYS A 223 -1.20 -0.42 17.33
CA LYS A 223 -0.24 -0.13 18.40
C LYS A 223 0.53 1.17 18.17
N SER A 224 0.72 1.62 16.93
CA SER A 224 1.33 2.92 16.61
C SER A 224 0.45 4.09 17.06
N ASN A 225 -0.87 3.89 17.09
CA ASN A 225 -1.81 4.81 17.70
C ASN A 225 -3.01 4.05 18.32
N PRO A 226 -2.95 3.74 19.63
CA PRO A 226 -4.05 3.09 20.34
C PRO A 226 -5.35 3.92 20.35
N SER A 227 -5.25 5.27 20.31
CA SER A 227 -6.43 6.14 20.28
C SER A 227 -7.19 6.02 18.95
N PHE A 228 -6.46 5.87 17.84
CA PHE A 228 -7.04 5.54 16.54
C PHE A 228 -7.72 4.17 16.61
N ALA A 229 -7.05 3.15 17.15
CA ALA A 229 -7.61 1.80 17.28
C ALA A 229 -8.92 1.77 18.09
N GLN A 230 -8.99 2.56 19.16
CA GLN A 230 -10.21 2.74 19.96
C GLN A 230 -11.31 3.44 19.15
N ARG A 231 -11.01 4.57 18.49
CA ARG A 231 -12.00 5.28 17.64
C ARG A 231 -12.46 4.47 16.43
N MET A 232 -11.60 3.62 15.88
CA MET A 232 -11.95 2.69 14.79
C MET A 232 -13.06 1.70 15.20
N ASN A 233 -13.22 1.46 16.51
CA ASN A 233 -14.25 0.61 17.07
C ASN A 233 -15.47 1.40 17.58
N SER A 234 -15.29 2.60 18.14
CA SER A 234 -16.37 3.41 18.73
C SER A 234 -17.02 4.44 17.78
N ASN A 235 -16.30 5.01 16.81
CA ASN A 235 -16.83 5.97 15.84
C ASN A 235 -17.38 5.23 14.60
N SER A 236 -18.70 5.10 14.51
CA SER A 236 -19.38 4.42 13.40
C SER A 236 -19.21 5.12 12.05
N ALA A 237 -19.09 6.46 12.02
CA ALA A 237 -18.87 7.22 10.80
C ALA A 237 -17.46 6.98 10.24
N LEU A 238 -16.44 7.05 11.10
CA LEU A 238 -15.06 6.68 10.76
C LEU A 238 -14.98 5.22 10.28
N LYS A 239 -15.61 4.29 11.03
CA LYS A 239 -15.65 2.86 10.70
C LYS A 239 -16.29 2.57 9.36
N SER A 240 -17.43 3.20 9.07
CA SER A 240 -18.09 3.10 7.77
C SER A 240 -17.21 3.66 6.65
N ARG A 241 -16.65 4.87 6.81
CA ARG A 241 -15.83 5.51 5.77
C ARG A 241 -14.60 4.68 5.42
N VAL A 242 -13.80 4.30 6.41
CA VAL A 242 -12.55 3.54 6.22
C VAL A 242 -12.81 2.16 5.61
N ASN A 243 -13.82 1.43 6.08
CA ASN A 243 -14.13 0.12 5.52
C ASN A 243 -14.63 0.21 4.07
N ASN A 244 -15.44 1.23 3.75
CA ASN A 244 -15.95 1.47 2.41
C ASN A 244 -14.85 1.91 1.43
N SER A 245 -13.93 2.79 1.84
CA SER A 245 -12.81 3.23 1.00
C SER A 245 -11.80 2.11 0.77
N ILE A 246 -11.46 1.32 1.79
CA ILE A 246 -10.59 0.14 1.65
C ILE A 246 -11.24 -0.89 0.72
N SER A 247 -12.53 -1.17 0.85
CA SER A 247 -13.25 -2.11 -0.05
C SER A 247 -13.29 -1.63 -1.51
N ARG A 248 -13.30 -0.31 -1.75
CA ARG A 248 -13.18 0.28 -3.11
C ARG A 248 -11.75 0.23 -3.64
N SER A 249 -10.75 0.38 -2.77
CA SER A 249 -9.33 0.27 -3.16
C SER A 249 -8.93 -1.17 -3.51
N SER A 250 -9.46 -2.17 -2.79
CA SER A 250 -9.26 -3.59 -3.13
C SER A 250 -9.96 -3.96 -4.45
N ALA A 251 -11.15 -3.43 -4.73
CA ALA A 251 -11.83 -3.57 -6.02
C ALA A 251 -11.01 -2.95 -7.18
N ARG A 252 -10.34 -1.80 -6.96
CA ARG A 252 -9.41 -1.21 -7.92
C ARG A 252 -8.12 -2.04 -8.09
N ALA A 253 -7.68 -2.75 -7.05
CA ALA A 253 -6.54 -3.66 -7.11
C ALA A 253 -6.86 -5.01 -7.78
N THR A 254 -8.09 -5.53 -7.66
CA THR A 254 -8.54 -6.77 -8.32
C THR A 254 -8.97 -6.56 -9.77
N GLY A 255 -9.35 -5.33 -10.17
CA GLY A 255 -9.54 -4.97 -11.58
C GLY A 255 -8.30 -5.15 -12.47
N GLY A 256 -7.14 -5.41 -11.86
CA GLY A 256 -5.86 -5.64 -12.53
C GLY A 256 -5.22 -7.01 -12.28
N LYS A 257 -5.98 -8.13 -12.22
CA LYS A 257 -5.40 -9.49 -12.36
C LYS A 257 -6.40 -10.58 -12.79
N ARG A 258 -6.26 -10.96 -14.07
CA ARG A 258 -6.53 -12.30 -14.65
C ARG A 258 -7.86 -12.95 -14.26
N SER A 259 -8.82 -12.89 -15.18
CA SER A 259 -9.71 -14.02 -15.40
C SER A 259 -8.87 -15.29 -15.58
N SER A 260 -8.86 -16.16 -14.59
CA SER A 260 -8.46 -17.54 -14.79
C SER A 260 -9.51 -18.16 -15.70
N VAL A 261 -9.25 -18.16 -17.01
CA VAL A 261 -9.91 -19.09 -17.92
C VAL A 261 -9.47 -20.47 -17.47
N SER A 262 -10.25 -21.06 -16.57
CA SER A 262 -10.24 -22.48 -16.33
C SER A 262 -10.63 -23.11 -17.65
N SER A 263 -9.63 -23.59 -18.39
CA SER A 263 -9.82 -24.42 -19.58
C SER A 263 -10.33 -25.80 -19.13
N SER A 264 -11.55 -25.81 -18.59
CA SER A 264 -12.31 -27.02 -18.38
C SER A 264 -12.60 -27.59 -19.77
N SER A 265 -11.87 -28.65 -20.11
CA SER A 265 -12.04 -29.42 -21.34
C SER A 265 -13.35 -30.22 -21.27
N SER A 266 -14.46 -29.48 -21.30
CA SER A 266 -15.80 -30.02 -21.45
C SER A 266 -15.88 -30.70 -22.82
N LYS A 267 -15.72 -32.03 -22.80
CA LYS A 267 -15.87 -32.89 -23.97
C LYS A 267 -17.31 -32.77 -24.48
N ARG A 268 -17.55 -31.80 -25.36
CA ARG A 268 -18.89 -31.53 -25.91
C ARG A 268 -19.21 -32.52 -27.01
N SER A 269 -19.69 -33.69 -26.61
CA SER A 269 -20.25 -34.71 -27.48
C SER A 269 -21.24 -34.09 -28.45
N ARG A 270 -20.95 -34.11 -29.75
CA ARG A 270 -21.88 -33.73 -30.81
C ARG A 270 -21.90 -34.80 -31.88
N SER A 271 -22.84 -35.73 -31.72
CA SER A 271 -23.30 -36.59 -32.80
C SER A 271 -24.25 -35.77 -33.67
N SER A 272 -23.95 -35.63 -34.95
CA SER A 272 -24.81 -36.15 -36.03
C SER A 272 -24.24 -35.82 -37.41
N SER A 273 -24.36 -36.81 -38.28
CA SER A 273 -23.87 -36.91 -39.65
C SER A 273 -24.41 -35.86 -40.63
N ARG A 274 -23.63 -35.57 -41.68
CA ARG A 274 -23.97 -35.92 -43.07
C ARG A 274 -22.73 -35.86 -44.00
N TYR A 275 -22.77 -36.73 -45.01
CA TYR A 275 -21.92 -36.89 -46.21
C TYR A 275 -21.47 -35.55 -46.85
N SER A 276 -20.49 -35.41 -47.76
CA SER A 276 -19.49 -36.26 -48.44
C SER A 276 -18.50 -35.31 -49.16
N SER A 277 -17.41 -35.67 -49.87
CA SER A 277 -16.65 -36.92 -50.12
C SER A 277 -15.33 -36.53 -50.80
N GLY A 278 -14.24 -37.30 -50.64
CA GLY A 278 -12.96 -36.97 -51.31
C GLY A 278 -11.80 -37.89 -50.96
N SER A 279 -11.64 -38.96 -51.73
CA SER A 279 -10.55 -39.93 -51.59
C SER A 279 -9.23 -39.44 -52.19
N SER A 280 -8.13 -39.58 -51.45
CA SER A 280 -6.86 -40.01 -52.05
C SER A 280 -5.94 -40.66 -51.02
N SER A 281 -5.51 -41.89 -51.28
CA SER A 281 -4.52 -42.63 -50.51
C SER A 281 -3.11 -42.39 -51.06
N ARG A 282 -2.10 -42.37 -50.18
CA ARG A 282 -0.77 -42.96 -50.44
C ARG A 282 0.11 -43.02 -49.19
N SER A 283 1.12 -43.87 -49.27
CA SER A 283 1.74 -44.54 -48.11
C SER A 283 3.24 -44.24 -48.01
N ARG A 284 3.79 -44.40 -46.79
CA ARG A 284 5.20 -44.73 -46.47
C ARG A 284 6.30 -43.74 -46.92
N SER A 285 7.12 -43.29 -45.96
CA SER A 285 8.53 -43.72 -45.90
C SER A 285 9.16 -43.43 -44.52
N SER A 286 10.24 -44.14 -44.22
CA SER A 286 11.02 -44.08 -42.98
C SER A 286 12.45 -43.61 -43.26
N SER A 287 13.00 -42.74 -42.40
CA SER A 287 14.44 -42.52 -42.17
C SER A 287 14.54 -41.70 -40.87
N ARG A 288 15.24 -42.03 -39.78
CA ARG A 288 16.55 -42.66 -39.51
C ARG A 288 17.74 -41.83 -40.03
N GLY A 289 18.56 -41.36 -39.08
CA GLY A 289 19.71 -40.45 -39.26
C GLY A 289 19.50 -39.11 -38.52
N GLY A 290 20.34 -38.64 -37.60
CA GLY A 290 21.53 -39.26 -37.00
C GLY A 290 22.75 -38.33 -36.98
N LYS A 291 22.87 -37.51 -35.94
CA LYS A 291 24.10 -37.10 -35.23
C LYS A 291 23.73 -36.19 -34.06
#